data_AF-N0B9P4-F1
#
_entry.id   AF-N0B9P4-F1
#
_cell.length_a   1.000
_cell.length_b   1.000
_cell.length_c   1.000
_cell.angle_alpha   90.00
_cell.angle_beta   90.00
_cell.angle_gamma   90.00
#
_symmetry.space_group_name_H-M   'P 1'
#
loop_
_entity.id
_entity.type
_entity.pdbx_description
1 polymer ?
#
loop_
_entity_poly.entity_id
_entity_poly.type
_entity_poly.pdbx_seq_one_letter_code
_entity_poly.pdbx_strand_id
1 'polypeptide(L)'
;MRGSSGMPSFAWPPLLTACIFSALSLSATGLCAQSSDIDRGKAILQKKCMRCHAIEMTDKSHHPQAPPFRDIVKRYPVEDLAEALGEGIVSGHPDMPEFVFQPDEIGAILAYLDSLKQATPNKP
;
A
#
# COMPACT_ATOMS: atom_id res chain seq x y z
N MET A 1 -7.61 -44.56 61.25
CA MET A 1 -8.62 -43.70 61.89
C MET A 1 -8.46 -42.30 61.32
N ARG A 2 -9.56 -41.67 60.93
CA ARG A 2 -9.65 -40.37 60.24
C ARG A 2 -9.17 -39.25 61.17
N GLY A 3 -8.39 -38.32 60.63
CA GLY A 3 -8.01 -37.06 61.27
C GLY A 3 -8.03 -35.97 60.20
N SER A 4 -9.14 -35.27 60.12
CA SER A 4 -9.50 -34.29 59.11
C SER A 4 -8.93 -32.91 59.43
N SER A 5 -8.59 -32.16 58.38
CA SER A 5 -8.80 -30.71 58.20
C SER A 5 -8.12 -29.71 59.15
N GLY A 6 -7.25 -28.89 58.55
CA GLY A 6 -6.89 -27.56 59.04
C GLY A 6 -6.41 -26.69 57.87
N MET A 7 -7.33 -26.05 57.16
CA MET A 7 -7.01 -24.95 56.23
C MET A 7 -7.20 -23.62 56.96
N PRO A 8 -6.27 -22.65 56.88
CA PRO A 8 -6.54 -21.29 57.35
C PRO A 8 -7.31 -20.49 56.30
N SER A 9 -8.47 -20.01 56.73
CA SER A 9 -9.33 -19.07 56.03
C SER A 9 -8.65 -17.71 55.87
N PHE A 10 -8.15 -17.39 54.67
CA PHE A 10 -7.80 -16.03 54.31
C PHE A 10 -9.04 -15.34 53.74
N ALA A 11 -9.67 -14.54 54.59
CA ALA A 11 -10.74 -13.61 54.23
C ALA A 11 -10.17 -12.48 53.37
N TRP A 12 -10.55 -12.41 52.10
CA TRP A 12 -10.31 -11.23 51.25
C TRP A 12 -11.57 -10.33 51.28
N PRO A 13 -11.45 -9.03 51.60
CA PRO A 13 -12.56 -8.09 51.52
C PRO A 13 -13.02 -7.81 50.07
N PRO A 14 -14.31 -7.53 49.85
CA PRO A 14 -14.84 -7.06 48.57
C PRO A 14 -14.70 -5.54 48.44
N LEU A 15 -14.84 -5.06 47.19
CA LEU A 15 -14.90 -3.66 46.72
C LEU A 15 -13.54 -3.04 46.36
N LEU A 16 -13.33 -2.84 45.06
CA LEU A 16 -13.40 -1.50 44.43
C LEU A 16 -13.03 -1.61 42.95
N THR A 17 -14.03 -1.38 42.11
CA THR A 17 -13.98 -0.47 40.97
C THR A 17 -12.75 -0.50 40.06
N ALA A 18 -12.90 -1.09 38.87
CA ALA A 18 -12.50 -0.40 37.64
C ALA A 18 -13.23 -1.04 36.45
N CYS A 19 -14.29 -0.37 35.99
CA CYS A 19 -14.79 -0.52 34.63
C CYS A 19 -13.66 -0.18 33.66
N ILE A 20 -12.92 -1.17 33.16
CA ILE A 20 -12.07 -0.97 31.99
C ILE A 20 -12.98 -1.22 30.77
N PHE A 21 -13.84 -0.23 30.49
CA PHE A 21 -14.32 -0.02 29.14
C PHE A 21 -13.11 0.49 28.34
N SER A 22 -12.26 -0.42 27.86
CA SER A 22 -11.24 -0.07 26.88
C SER A 22 -11.98 0.35 25.61
N ALA A 23 -12.08 1.65 25.43
CA ALA A 23 -12.61 2.29 24.23
C ALA A 23 -11.87 1.75 23.01
N LEU A 24 -12.60 1.05 22.13
CA LEU A 24 -12.14 0.68 20.81
C LEU A 24 -12.10 1.96 19.96
N SER A 25 -10.98 2.67 20.00
CA SER A 25 -10.75 3.86 19.18
C SER A 25 -10.69 3.46 17.70
N LEU A 26 -11.77 3.77 16.97
CA LEU A 26 -11.88 3.55 15.53
C LEU A 26 -10.92 4.51 14.80
N SER A 27 -9.78 3.99 14.33
CA SER A 27 -8.77 4.76 13.61
C SER A 27 -9.24 5.02 12.18
N ALA A 28 -9.82 6.19 11.92
CA ALA A 28 -10.29 6.62 10.60
C ALA A 28 -9.22 7.32 9.73
N THR A 29 -7.96 7.37 10.17
CA THR A 29 -6.88 8.13 9.51
C THR A 29 -6.32 7.50 8.23
N GLY A 30 -6.55 6.19 8.01
CA GLY A 30 -5.92 5.48 6.89
C GLY A 30 -6.50 5.79 5.50
N LEU A 31 -7.82 6.02 5.40
CA LEU A 31 -8.49 6.04 4.09
C LEU A 31 -8.17 7.32 3.27
N CYS A 32 -8.20 8.49 3.92
CA CYS A 32 -7.88 9.75 3.23
C CYS A 32 -6.40 9.86 2.84
N ALA A 33 -5.49 9.36 3.69
CA ALA A 33 -4.06 9.35 3.38
C ALA A 33 -3.76 8.47 2.15
N GLN A 34 -4.37 7.29 2.08
CA GLN A 34 -4.24 6.40 0.92
C GLN A 34 -4.77 7.05 -0.37
N SER A 35 -5.95 7.68 -0.33
CA SER A 35 -6.45 8.39 -1.53
C SER A 35 -5.53 9.53 -1.96
N SER A 36 -4.95 10.29 -1.03
CA SER A 36 -4.01 11.36 -1.38
C SER A 36 -2.72 10.85 -1.99
N ASP A 37 -2.22 9.69 -1.55
CA ASP A 37 -1.01 9.08 -2.11
C ASP A 37 -1.27 8.52 -3.52
N ILE A 38 -2.44 7.91 -3.75
CA ILE A 38 -2.89 7.44 -5.08
C ILE A 38 -2.92 8.60 -6.07
N ASP A 39 -3.58 9.72 -5.71
CA ASP A 39 -3.68 10.89 -6.59
C ASP A 39 -2.31 11.53 -6.87
N ARG A 40 -1.45 11.58 -5.85
CA ARG A 40 -0.08 12.08 -5.97
C ARG A 40 0.76 11.20 -6.90
N GLY A 41 0.71 9.88 -6.73
CA GLY A 41 1.41 8.91 -7.56
C GLY A 41 1.00 9.01 -9.02
N LYS A 42 -0.32 9.10 -9.26
CA LYS A 42 -0.88 9.36 -10.58
C LYS A 42 -0.30 10.62 -11.19
N ALA A 43 -0.35 11.76 -10.48
CA ALA A 43 0.16 13.03 -10.99
C ALA A 43 1.64 12.99 -11.36
N ILE A 44 2.47 12.26 -10.59
CA ILE A 44 3.89 12.05 -10.89
C ILE A 44 4.05 11.30 -12.22
N LEU A 45 3.36 10.16 -12.40
CA LEU A 45 3.41 9.39 -13.64
C LEU A 45 2.85 10.16 -14.84
N GLN A 46 1.79 10.96 -14.64
CA GLN A 46 1.27 11.83 -15.69
C GLN A 46 2.34 12.83 -16.16
N LYS A 47 3.02 13.48 -15.21
CA LYS A 47 4.07 14.47 -15.51
C LYS A 47 5.31 13.87 -16.17
N LYS A 48 5.71 12.66 -15.76
CA LYS A 48 7.01 12.08 -16.15
C LYS A 48 6.90 11.04 -17.27
N CYS A 49 5.82 10.27 -17.29
CA CYS A 49 5.70 9.05 -18.09
C CYS A 49 4.62 9.12 -19.19
N MET A 50 3.65 10.04 -19.09
CA MET A 50 2.51 10.13 -20.02
C MET A 50 2.88 10.44 -21.48
N ARG A 51 4.07 11.00 -21.74
CA ARG A 51 4.53 11.21 -23.12
C ARG A 51 4.62 9.90 -23.92
N CYS A 52 4.75 8.76 -23.24
CA CYS A 52 4.89 7.44 -23.86
C CYS A 52 3.80 6.49 -23.39
N HIS A 53 3.60 6.39 -22.07
CA HIS A 53 2.70 5.42 -21.45
C HIS A 53 1.30 5.98 -21.22
N ALA A 54 0.28 5.14 -21.42
CA ALA A 54 -1.05 5.40 -20.88
C ALA A 54 -1.03 5.23 -19.36
N ILE A 55 -1.59 6.22 -18.66
CA ILE A 55 -1.64 6.28 -17.20
C ILE A 55 -3.04 5.90 -16.69
N GLU A 56 -4.08 6.38 -17.36
CA GLU A 56 -5.47 6.17 -16.95
C GLU A 56 -5.95 4.72 -17.14
N MET A 57 -7.14 4.43 -16.61
CA MET A 57 -7.80 3.14 -16.82
C MET A 57 -8.17 2.89 -18.30
N THR A 58 -8.41 3.96 -19.07
CA THR A 58 -9.03 3.87 -20.40
C THR A 58 -8.27 4.59 -21.51
N ASP A 59 -7.21 5.33 -21.19
CA ASP A 59 -6.39 6.01 -22.17
C ASP A 59 -5.51 5.02 -22.97
N LYS A 60 -4.91 5.51 -24.05
CA LYS A 60 -4.01 4.74 -24.92
C LYS A 60 -2.62 5.31 -24.82
N SER A 61 -1.63 4.43 -24.87
CA SER A 61 -0.22 4.84 -24.92
C SER A 61 0.05 5.64 -26.18
N HIS A 62 0.82 6.72 -26.04
CA HIS A 62 1.25 7.54 -27.17
C HIS A 62 2.40 6.89 -27.94
N HIS A 63 3.18 6.02 -27.28
CA HIS A 63 4.26 5.28 -27.92
C HIS A 63 3.87 3.80 -28.12
N PRO A 64 3.99 3.22 -29.33
CA PRO A 64 3.53 1.84 -29.62
C PRO A 64 4.20 0.75 -28.78
N GLN A 65 5.45 0.97 -28.35
CA GLN A 65 6.19 0.03 -27.51
C GLN A 65 6.02 0.27 -26.01
N ALA A 66 5.34 1.35 -25.61
CA ALA A 66 5.10 1.67 -24.21
C ALA A 66 3.76 1.06 -23.78
N PRO A 67 3.72 -0.05 -23.03
CA PRO A 67 2.45 -0.59 -22.54
C PRO A 67 1.79 0.38 -21.56
N PRO A 68 0.44 0.39 -21.46
CA PRO A 68 -0.24 1.17 -20.44
C PRO A 68 0.12 0.62 -19.05
N PHE A 69 0.17 1.46 -18.01
CA PHE A 69 0.57 1.01 -16.67
C PHE A 69 -0.32 -0.09 -16.10
N ARG A 70 -1.63 -0.06 -16.42
CA ARG A 70 -2.57 -1.13 -16.08
C ARG A 70 -2.20 -2.52 -16.63
N ASP A 71 -1.33 -2.59 -17.63
CA ASP A 71 -0.80 -3.86 -18.15
C ASP A 71 0.59 -4.18 -17.60
N ILE A 72 1.35 -3.18 -17.17
CA ILE A 72 2.65 -3.36 -16.51
C ILE A 72 2.45 -4.06 -15.17
N VAL A 73 1.51 -3.58 -14.35
CA VAL A 73 1.23 -4.11 -13.00
C VAL A 73 0.66 -5.53 -12.97
N LYS A 74 0.30 -6.07 -14.13
CA LYS A 74 -0.11 -7.48 -14.30
C LYS A 74 1.08 -8.42 -14.49
N ARG A 75 2.18 -7.90 -15.06
CA ARG A 75 3.37 -8.66 -15.44
C ARG A 75 4.48 -8.57 -14.41
N TYR A 76 4.57 -7.42 -13.75
CA TYR A 76 5.60 -7.13 -12.75
C TYR A 76 4.93 -6.96 -11.38
N PRO A 77 5.31 -7.77 -10.38
CA PRO A 77 4.97 -7.54 -8.98
C PRO A 77 5.30 -6.11 -8.56
N VAL A 78 4.55 -5.57 -7.58
CA VAL A 78 4.73 -4.19 -7.12
C VAL A 78 6.08 -4.05 -6.41
N GLU A 79 6.56 -5.14 -5.81
CA GLU A 79 7.85 -5.27 -5.14
C GLU A 79 9.01 -5.07 -6.13
N ASP A 80 8.97 -5.75 -7.28
CA ASP A 80 9.98 -5.60 -8.33
C ASP A 80 9.97 -4.18 -8.93
N LEU A 81 8.77 -3.58 -9.03
CA LEU A 81 8.63 -2.19 -9.47
C LEU A 81 9.20 -1.21 -8.44
N ALA A 82 9.11 -1.52 -7.14
CA ALA A 82 9.68 -0.69 -6.07
C ALA A 82 11.21 -0.66 -6.13
N GLU A 83 11.83 -1.80 -6.38
CA GLU A 83 13.28 -1.90 -6.59
C GLU A 83 13.71 -1.07 -7.79
N ALA A 84 13.06 -1.27 -8.94
CA ALA A 84 13.37 -0.51 -10.16
C ALA A 84 13.16 1.02 -9.98
N LEU A 85 12.13 1.44 -9.24
CA LEU A 85 11.90 2.85 -8.94
C LEU A 85 12.95 3.43 -7.97
N GLY A 86 13.45 2.62 -7.05
CA GLY A 86 14.45 3.01 -6.04
C GLY A 86 15.87 3.09 -6.58
N GLU A 87 16.25 2.19 -7.49
CA GLU A 87 17.56 2.20 -8.14
C GLU A 87 17.64 3.17 -9.32
N GLY A 88 16.48 3.52 -9.89
CA GLY A 88 16.37 4.35 -11.07
C GLY A 88 15.77 3.57 -12.24
N ILE A 89 14.72 4.12 -12.85
CA ILE A 89 14.03 3.46 -13.96
C ILE A 89 14.85 3.66 -15.24
N VAL A 90 15.51 2.60 -15.69
CA VAL A 90 16.16 2.53 -16.99
C VAL A 90 15.50 1.42 -17.80
N SER A 91 14.99 1.77 -18.99
CA SER A 91 14.57 0.73 -19.94
C SER A 91 15.71 0.34 -20.87
N GLY A 92 15.61 -0.87 -21.44
CA GLY A 92 16.50 -1.29 -22.52
C GLY A 92 16.29 -0.60 -23.87
N HIS A 93 15.39 0.38 -23.99
CA HIS A 93 15.15 1.14 -25.22
C HIS A 93 15.59 2.61 -25.08
N PRO A 94 16.19 3.21 -26.12
CA PRO A 94 16.79 4.55 -26.05
C PRO A 94 15.76 5.68 -25.84
N ASP A 95 14.51 5.47 -26.25
CA ASP A 95 13.47 6.51 -26.14
C ASP A 95 12.90 6.68 -24.72
N MET A 96 13.24 5.82 -23.74
CA MET A 96 12.81 5.98 -22.35
C MET A 96 13.93 6.68 -21.58
N PRO A 97 13.74 7.95 -21.18
CA PRO A 97 14.64 8.63 -20.28
C PRO A 97 14.72 7.91 -18.95
N GLU A 98 15.89 8.04 -18.35
CA GLU A 98 16.14 7.65 -16.98
C GLU A 98 15.40 8.58 -16.01
N PHE A 99 14.80 7.98 -14.99
CA PHE A 99 14.16 8.72 -13.91
C PHE A 99 14.62 8.22 -12.55
N VAL A 100 14.98 9.16 -11.69
CA VAL A 100 15.22 8.94 -10.27
C VAL A 100 14.12 9.64 -9.49
N PHE A 101 13.50 8.91 -8.56
CA PHE A 101 12.40 9.40 -7.73
C PHE A 101 12.85 9.49 -6.27
N GLN A 102 12.26 10.41 -5.52
CA GLN A 102 12.47 10.47 -4.07
C GLN A 102 11.66 9.37 -3.36
N PRO A 103 12.08 8.91 -2.16
CA PRO A 103 11.41 7.81 -1.46
C PRO A 103 9.90 8.01 -1.26
N ASP A 104 9.47 9.24 -1.01
CA ASP A 104 8.06 9.60 -0.83
C ASP A 104 7.29 9.66 -2.16
N GLU A 105 7.95 10.02 -3.26
CA GLU A 105 7.40 9.89 -4.61
C GLU A 105 7.21 8.42 -4.99
N ILE A 106 8.19 7.56 -4.66
CA ILE A 106 8.11 6.11 -4.92
C ILE A 106 6.91 5.51 -4.20
N GLY A 107 6.74 5.82 -2.90
CA GLY A 107 5.59 5.34 -2.13
C GLY A 107 4.25 5.73 -2.76
N ALA A 108 4.11 6.99 -3.19
CA ALA A 108 2.91 7.47 -3.88
C ALA A 108 2.69 6.77 -5.23
N ILE A 109 3.75 6.60 -6.04
CA ILE A 109 3.68 5.88 -7.31
C ILE A 109 3.21 4.43 -7.09
N LEU A 110 3.80 3.73 -6.11
CA LEU A 110 3.43 2.35 -5.80
C LEU A 110 1.97 2.26 -5.33
N ALA A 111 1.48 3.21 -4.53
CA ALA A 111 0.07 3.28 -4.14
C ALA A 111 -0.86 3.38 -5.36
N TYR A 112 -0.50 4.22 -6.35
CA TYR A 112 -1.27 4.31 -7.58
C TYR A 112 -1.20 3.02 -8.42
N LEU A 113 -0.02 2.43 -8.59
CA LEU A 113 0.16 1.20 -9.36
C LEU A 113 -0.60 0.01 -8.74
N ASP A 114 -0.61 -0.08 -7.42
CA ASP A 114 -1.39 -1.10 -6.72
C ASP A 114 -2.90 -0.87 -6.90
N SER A 115 -3.37 0.38 -6.90
CA SER A 115 -4.77 0.68 -7.21
C SER A 115 -5.19 0.22 -8.61
N LEU A 116 -4.28 0.35 -9.61
CA LEU A 116 -4.52 -0.17 -10.96
C LEU A 116 -4.58 -1.70 -10.96
N LYS A 117 -3.67 -2.36 -10.23
CA LYS A 117 -3.64 -3.82 -10.10
C LYS A 117 -4.94 -4.36 -9.50
N GLN A 118 -5.43 -3.73 -8.44
CA GLN A 118 -6.71 -4.09 -7.81
C GLN A 118 -7.90 -3.87 -8.75
N ALA A 119 -7.88 -2.78 -9.54
CA ALA A 119 -8.93 -2.48 -10.51
C ALA A 119 -8.89 -3.37 -11.76
N THR A 120 -7.77 -4.03 -12.05
CA THR A 120 -7.61 -4.96 -13.19
C THR A 120 -7.15 -6.34 -12.73
N PRO A 121 -8.03 -7.13 -12.09
CA PRO A 121 -7.67 -8.47 -11.64
C PRO A 121 -7.20 -9.32 -12.83
N ASN A 122 -6.10 -10.07 -12.63
CA ASN A 122 -5.56 -10.96 -13.65
C ASN A 122 -6.63 -11.96 -14.10
N LYS A 123 -6.67 -12.23 -15.40
CA LYS A 123 -7.37 -13.42 -15.92
C LYS A 123 -6.50 -14.63 -15.53
N PRO A 124 -7.07 -15.70 -14.94
CA PRO A 124 -6.33 -16.92 -14.62
C PRO A 124 -5.75 -17.57 -15.87
#